data_AF-A0A2N2NLR3-F1
#
_entry.id   AF-A0A2N2NLR3-F1
#
_cell.length_a   1.000
_cell.length_b   1.000
_cell.length_c   1.000
_cell.angle_alpha   90.00
_cell.angle_beta   90.00
_cell.angle_gamma   90.00
#
_symmetry.space_group_name_H-M   'P 1'
#
loop_
_entity.id
_entity.type
_entity.pdbx_description
1 polymer ?
#
loop_
_entity_poly.entity_id
_entity_poly.type
_entity_poly.pdbx_seq_one_letter_code
_entity_poly.pdbx_strand_id
1 'polypeptide(L)'
;MSEKTNGTTKTLSQIFGWNRTSYVLMSSFALLLFIIGYVWWPLVEEYISTYNPDLPFWIQFDWLLLSIFLVMSLLLMAKADIKKDLPIIFVGLVGGLVIESWGTQTDLWFYYTYERPPLWIIPAWPIASLSIDRLFQLLNVKSDQIPSKIFQISYWVIFTGFYIYMLYFVWPTLDKSLTIMALFLCAFLILTPVNQRAMLLTFIAGSGLGYFLELWGTTRYCWTYYTFQTPPFFAVMAHGMAAVAFWRVVQLFRIFEPKSNKLLQKMLKTNKNKKKHSLKKLCLKKGG
;
A
#
# COMPACT_ATOMS: atom_id res chain seq x y z
N MET A 1 -41.79 26.19 25.38
CA MET A 1 -40.45 26.78 25.24
C MET A 1 -39.61 25.79 24.45
N SER A 2 -39.39 26.07 23.17
CA SER A 2 -38.78 25.11 22.22
C SER A 2 -37.27 25.07 22.42
N GLU A 3 -36.75 23.90 22.79
CA GLU A 3 -35.32 23.65 22.98
C GLU A 3 -34.64 23.62 21.61
N LYS A 4 -33.96 24.72 21.25
CA LYS A 4 -33.13 24.78 20.05
C LYS A 4 -31.93 23.84 20.24
N THR A 5 -31.97 22.67 19.60
CA THR A 5 -30.78 21.83 19.39
C THR A 5 -29.77 22.62 18.55
N ASN A 6 -28.74 23.19 19.20
CA ASN A 6 -27.59 23.78 18.53
C ASN A 6 -26.82 22.66 17.80
N GLY A 7 -27.17 22.40 16.54
CA GLY A 7 -26.39 21.58 15.63
C GLY A 7 -25.05 22.27 15.36
N THR A 8 -24.02 21.92 16.12
CA THR A 8 -22.65 22.33 15.82
C THR A 8 -22.22 21.65 14.53
N THR A 9 -22.17 22.42 13.45
CA THR A 9 -21.65 21.98 12.16
C THR A 9 -20.16 21.68 12.32
N LYS A 10 -19.81 20.39 12.38
CA LYS A 10 -18.42 19.94 12.44
C LYS A 10 -17.70 20.39 11.16
N THR A 11 -16.50 20.95 11.31
CA THR A 11 -15.68 21.31 10.14
C THR A 11 -15.22 20.05 9.41
N LEU A 12 -14.93 20.13 8.10
CA LEU A 12 -14.43 19.00 7.31
C LEU A 12 -13.20 18.34 7.98
N SER A 13 -12.29 19.15 8.50
CA SER A 13 -11.13 18.70 9.26
C SER A 13 -11.49 17.85 10.48
N GLN A 14 -12.55 18.22 11.22
CA GLN A 14 -13.05 17.46 12.36
C GLN A 14 -13.77 16.16 11.95
N ILE A 15 -14.45 16.16 10.79
CA ILE A 15 -15.11 14.97 10.24
C ILE A 15 -14.07 13.93 9.79
N PHE A 16 -13.00 14.36 9.11
CA PHE A 16 -11.93 13.50 8.64
C PHE A 16 -10.85 13.20 9.70
N GLY A 17 -10.91 13.87 10.86
CA GLY A 17 -9.99 13.65 11.98
C GLY A 17 -8.56 14.10 11.70
N TRP A 18 -8.38 15.20 10.97
CA TRP A 18 -7.05 15.71 10.63
C TRP A 18 -6.33 16.23 11.87
N ASN A 19 -5.10 15.77 12.06
CA ASN A 19 -4.28 16.08 13.21
C ASN A 19 -2.85 16.46 12.76
N ARG A 20 -1.94 16.73 13.71
CA ARG A 20 -0.53 17.06 13.39
C ARG A 20 0.14 15.98 12.54
N THR A 21 -0.14 14.71 12.81
CA THR A 21 0.35 13.58 12.02
C THR A 21 -0.16 13.62 10.60
N SER A 22 -1.42 14.01 10.37
CA SER A 22 -1.98 14.18 9.02
C SER A 22 -1.16 15.15 8.19
N TYR A 23 -0.79 16.30 8.77
CA TYR A 23 0.06 17.29 8.10
C TYR A 23 1.48 16.78 7.90
N VAL A 24 2.06 16.04 8.87
CA VAL A 24 3.38 15.41 8.70
C VAL A 24 3.37 14.41 7.54
N LEU A 25 2.34 13.55 7.45
CA LEU A 25 2.20 12.60 6.34
C LEU A 25 2.02 13.33 5.01
N MET A 26 1.20 14.38 4.97
CA MET A 26 1.00 15.19 3.75
C MET A 26 2.30 15.88 3.31
N SER A 27 3.03 16.50 4.24
CA SER A 27 4.33 17.12 3.92
C SER A 27 5.35 16.09 3.47
N SER A 28 5.36 14.90 4.09
CA SER A 28 6.25 13.80 3.68
C SER A 28 5.88 13.27 2.30
N PHE A 29 4.58 13.19 1.99
CA PHE A 29 4.09 12.82 0.67
C PHE A 29 4.49 13.85 -0.39
N ALA A 30 4.29 15.14 -0.13
CA ALA A 30 4.72 16.21 -1.04
C ALA A 30 6.25 16.20 -1.26
N LEU A 31 7.03 16.01 -0.19
CA LEU A 31 8.48 15.84 -0.29
C LEU A 31 8.85 14.61 -1.13
N LEU A 32 8.13 13.50 -0.96
CA LEU A 32 8.35 12.30 -1.76
C LEU A 32 8.07 12.55 -3.25
N LEU A 33 7.00 13.26 -3.60
CA LEU A 33 6.72 13.64 -4.99
C LEU A 33 7.83 14.51 -5.57
N PHE A 34 8.33 15.46 -4.79
CA PHE A 34 9.47 16.28 -5.20
C PHE A 34 10.73 15.43 -5.43
N ILE A 35 11.03 14.49 -4.52
CA ILE A 35 12.18 13.57 -4.68
C ILE A 35 12.00 12.70 -5.92
N ILE A 36 10.80 12.16 -6.17
CA ILE A 36 10.54 11.34 -7.36
C ILE A 36 10.75 12.18 -8.62
N GLY A 37 10.16 13.38 -8.69
CA GLY A 37 10.33 14.27 -9.83
C GLY A 37 11.78 14.69 -10.05
N TYR A 38 12.57 14.85 -8.98
CA TYR A 38 13.99 15.19 -9.07
C TYR A 38 14.86 14.00 -9.50
N VAL A 39 14.68 12.82 -8.89
CA VAL A 39 15.51 11.63 -9.15
C VAL A 39 15.18 11.05 -10.53
N TRP A 40 13.91 11.04 -10.91
CA TRP A 40 13.43 10.57 -12.21
C TRP A 40 13.01 11.72 -13.12
N TRP A 41 13.80 12.81 -13.09
CA TRP A 41 13.61 13.98 -13.95
C TRP A 41 13.41 13.64 -15.43
N PRO A 42 14.11 12.66 -16.03
CA PRO A 42 13.85 12.27 -17.42
C PRO A 42 12.39 11.87 -17.69
N LEU A 43 11.70 11.25 -16.72
CA LEU A 43 10.28 10.91 -16.88
C LEU A 43 9.39 12.16 -16.90
N VAL A 44 9.78 13.20 -16.17
CA VAL A 44 9.10 14.50 -16.18
C VAL A 44 9.31 15.18 -17.53
N GLU A 45 10.53 15.14 -18.08
CA GLU A 45 10.82 15.67 -19.42
C GLU A 45 10.01 14.95 -20.50
N GLU A 46 9.97 13.62 -20.45
CA GLU A 46 9.16 12.81 -21.38
C GLU A 46 7.67 13.15 -21.27
N TYR A 47 7.13 13.26 -20.05
CA TYR A 47 5.74 13.66 -19.86
C TYR A 47 5.46 15.06 -20.43
N ILE A 48 6.32 16.04 -20.16
CA ILE A 48 6.19 17.39 -20.71
C ILE A 48 6.30 17.38 -22.24
N SER A 49 7.13 16.51 -22.82
CA SER A 49 7.29 16.40 -24.28
C SER A 49 6.03 15.94 -25.01
N THR A 50 5.09 15.29 -24.32
CA THR A 50 3.79 14.90 -24.90
C THR A 50 2.84 16.08 -25.10
N TYR A 51 3.13 17.24 -24.50
CA TYR A 51 2.29 18.42 -24.59
C TYR A 51 2.31 19.02 -26.00
N ASN A 52 1.15 19.12 -26.61
CA ASN A 52 0.94 19.76 -27.90
C ASN A 52 0.28 21.15 -27.70
N PRO A 53 0.96 22.26 -28.03
CA PRO A 53 0.39 23.61 -27.87
C PRO A 53 -0.82 23.88 -28.78
N ASP A 54 -1.03 23.10 -29.85
CA ASP A 54 -2.17 23.25 -30.76
C ASP A 54 -3.48 22.74 -30.14
N LEU A 55 -3.40 21.96 -29.06
CA LEU A 55 -4.56 21.40 -28.38
C LEU A 55 -4.86 22.16 -27.06
N PRO A 56 -6.13 22.37 -26.70
CA PRO A 56 -6.47 22.94 -25.40
C PRO A 56 -5.90 22.14 -24.23
N PHE A 57 -5.29 22.83 -23.27
CA PHE A 57 -4.67 22.21 -22.08
C PHE A 57 -5.61 21.21 -21.37
N TRP A 58 -6.89 21.56 -21.24
CA TRP A 58 -7.88 20.77 -20.49
C TRP A 58 -8.14 19.37 -21.06
N ILE A 59 -7.84 19.14 -22.34
CA ILE A 59 -8.01 17.83 -22.99
C ILE A 59 -6.76 16.96 -22.79
N GLN A 60 -5.60 17.60 -22.66
CA GLN A 60 -4.31 16.94 -22.49
C GLN A 60 -3.98 16.66 -21.02
N PHE A 61 -4.57 17.42 -20.11
CA PHE A 61 -4.32 17.28 -18.69
C PHE A 61 -4.84 15.94 -18.15
N ASP A 62 -4.00 15.21 -17.41
CA ASP A 62 -4.36 13.89 -16.89
C ASP A 62 -5.27 13.99 -15.66
N TRP A 63 -6.56 14.18 -15.92
CA TRP A 63 -7.60 14.25 -14.89
C TRP A 63 -7.73 12.97 -14.07
N LEU A 64 -7.46 11.81 -14.67
CA LEU A 64 -7.52 10.53 -13.96
C LEU A 64 -6.41 10.46 -12.93
N LEU A 65 -5.17 10.79 -13.34
CA LEU A 65 -4.03 10.86 -12.43
C LEU A 65 -4.28 11.85 -11.29
N LEU A 66 -4.71 13.08 -11.61
CA LEU A 66 -5.00 14.09 -10.60
C LEU A 66 -6.07 13.60 -9.60
N SER A 67 -7.14 12.97 -10.09
CA SER A 67 -8.23 12.46 -9.25
C SER A 67 -7.77 11.35 -8.31
N ILE A 68 -6.97 10.41 -8.81
CA ILE A 68 -6.37 9.33 -8.01
C ILE A 68 -5.49 9.93 -6.90
N PHE A 69 -4.60 10.85 -7.26
CA PHE A 69 -3.69 11.51 -6.31
C PHE A 69 -4.45 12.33 -5.27
N LEU A 70 -5.48 13.07 -5.67
CA LEU A 70 -6.33 13.82 -4.77
C LEU A 70 -7.03 12.90 -3.76
N VAL A 71 -7.66 11.82 -4.23
CA VAL A 71 -8.34 10.86 -3.35
C VAL A 71 -7.37 10.20 -2.38
N MET A 72 -6.23 9.71 -2.88
CA MET A 72 -5.20 9.08 -2.03
C MET A 72 -4.61 10.08 -1.01
N SER A 73 -4.43 11.34 -1.39
CA SER A 73 -4.00 12.43 -0.51
C SER A 73 -4.98 12.65 0.64
N LEU A 74 -6.28 12.71 0.34
CA LEU A 74 -7.33 12.87 1.35
C LEU A 74 -7.42 11.65 2.27
N LEU A 75 -7.28 10.44 1.73
CA LEU A 75 -7.25 9.20 2.50
C LEU A 75 -6.04 9.15 3.44
N LEU A 76 -4.84 9.47 2.96
CA LEU A 76 -3.62 9.52 3.76
C LEU A 76 -3.77 10.41 5.00
N MET A 77 -4.42 11.57 4.84
CA MET A 77 -4.65 12.50 5.95
C MET A 77 -5.69 11.99 6.95
N ALA A 78 -6.64 11.16 6.51
CA ALA A 78 -7.75 10.70 7.33
C ALA A 78 -7.25 9.86 8.52
N LYS A 79 -7.55 10.34 9.74
CA LYS A 79 -7.20 9.69 11.02
C LYS A 79 -5.74 9.19 11.11
N ALA A 80 -4.80 9.97 10.56
CA ALA A 80 -3.38 9.61 10.52
C ALA A 80 -2.77 9.31 11.90
N ASP A 81 -2.00 8.23 11.99
CA ASP A 81 -1.34 7.75 13.21
C ASP A 81 -0.02 7.07 12.86
N ILE A 82 1.10 7.72 13.16
CA ILE A 82 2.44 7.28 12.76
C ILE A 82 2.77 5.88 13.27
N LYS A 83 2.26 5.48 14.45
CA LYS A 83 2.56 4.16 15.03
C LYS A 83 1.85 3.05 14.26
N LYS A 84 0.64 3.33 13.79
CA LYS A 84 -0.15 2.37 13.00
C LYS A 84 0.26 2.35 11.54
N ASP A 85 0.65 3.51 11.02
CA ASP A 85 0.93 3.72 9.60
C ASP A 85 2.35 3.27 9.23
N LEU A 86 3.33 3.38 10.12
CA LEU A 86 4.72 3.03 9.81
C LEU A 86 4.92 1.55 9.41
N PRO A 87 4.32 0.55 10.10
CA PRO A 87 4.38 -0.83 9.63
C PRO A 87 3.72 -1.02 8.25
N ILE A 88 2.64 -0.28 7.96
CA ILE A 88 1.95 -0.35 6.66
C ILE A 88 2.83 0.23 5.55
N ILE A 89 3.47 1.37 5.81
CA ILE A 89 4.44 1.99 4.89
C ILE A 89 5.58 1.02 4.58
N PHE A 90 6.17 0.42 5.61
CA PHE A 90 7.29 -0.50 5.45
C PHE A 90 6.90 -1.76 4.66
N VAL A 91 5.77 -2.38 5.02
CA VAL A 91 5.26 -3.56 4.30
C VAL A 91 4.89 -3.20 2.87
N GLY A 92 4.27 -2.05 2.63
CA GLY A 92 3.95 -1.55 1.29
C GLY A 92 5.21 -1.36 0.45
N LEU A 93 6.28 -0.79 1.00
CA LEU A 93 7.55 -0.59 0.31
C LEU A 93 8.19 -1.92 -0.12
N VAL A 94 8.37 -2.85 0.82
CA VAL A 94 9.03 -4.14 0.57
C VAL A 94 8.14 -5.04 -0.29
N GLY A 95 6.84 -5.08 0.00
CA GLY A 95 5.87 -5.84 -0.75
C GLY A 95 5.72 -5.35 -2.18
N GLY A 96 5.71 -4.03 -2.40
CA GLY A 96 5.74 -3.43 -3.72
C GLY A 96 6.97 -3.84 -4.52
N LEU A 97 8.15 -3.77 -3.90
CA LEU A 97 9.38 -4.24 -4.53
C LEU A 97 9.30 -5.71 -4.96
N VAL A 98 8.75 -6.58 -4.11
CA VAL A 98 8.56 -8.01 -4.42
C VAL A 98 7.58 -8.21 -5.59
N ILE A 99 6.47 -7.48 -5.61
CA ILE A 99 5.46 -7.61 -6.67
C ILE A 99 5.98 -7.08 -8.01
N GLU A 100 6.60 -5.90 -8.02
CA GLU A 100 7.21 -5.36 -9.24
C GLU A 100 8.34 -6.27 -9.75
N SER A 101 9.14 -6.84 -8.83
CA SER A 101 10.16 -7.81 -9.20
C SER A 101 9.54 -9.06 -9.81
N TRP A 102 8.46 -9.58 -9.23
CA TRP A 102 7.76 -10.73 -9.78
C TRP A 102 7.25 -10.44 -11.20
N GLY A 103 6.47 -9.39 -11.41
CA GLY A 103 5.87 -9.14 -12.71
C GLY A 103 6.86 -8.86 -13.83
N THR A 104 7.82 -7.98 -13.56
CA THR A 104 8.77 -7.51 -14.58
C THR A 104 9.86 -8.53 -14.89
N GLN A 105 10.29 -9.33 -13.92
CA GLN A 105 11.29 -10.39 -14.15
C GLN A 105 10.69 -11.65 -14.77
N THR A 106 9.36 -11.83 -14.68
CA THR A 106 8.65 -12.95 -15.32
C THR A 106 7.97 -12.56 -16.61
N ASP A 107 8.16 -11.33 -17.08
CA ASP A 107 7.57 -10.81 -18.33
C ASP A 107 6.02 -10.81 -18.33
N LEU A 108 5.39 -10.77 -17.15
CA LEU A 108 3.94 -10.62 -17.03
C LEU A 108 3.48 -9.20 -17.41
N TRP A 109 4.29 -8.19 -17.07
CA TRP A 109 4.16 -6.82 -17.53
C TRP A 109 5.52 -6.15 -17.69
N PHE A 110 5.53 -5.10 -18.50
CA PHE A 110 6.71 -4.31 -18.79
C PHE A 110 6.38 -2.84 -18.64
N TYR A 111 7.33 -2.07 -18.15
CA TYR A 111 7.26 -0.61 -18.15
C TYR A 111 7.92 -0.07 -19.41
N TYR A 112 7.49 1.10 -19.90
CA TYR A 112 8.13 1.74 -21.06
C TYR A 112 9.62 2.06 -20.83
N THR A 113 10.03 2.18 -19.57
CA THR A 113 11.43 2.36 -19.14
C THR A 113 12.26 1.08 -19.22
N TYR A 114 11.63 -0.07 -19.40
CA TYR A 114 12.25 -1.41 -19.38
C TYR A 114 13.01 -1.78 -18.10
N GLU A 115 12.89 -1.00 -17.01
CA GLU A 115 13.48 -1.32 -15.70
C GLU A 115 12.83 -2.57 -15.07
N ARG A 116 13.62 -3.40 -14.36
CA ARG A 116 13.15 -4.67 -13.74
C ARG A 116 13.79 -4.92 -12.36
N PRO A 117 13.12 -4.59 -11.24
CA PRO A 117 11.90 -3.80 -11.13
C PRO A 117 12.16 -2.30 -11.35
N PRO A 118 11.17 -1.51 -11.80
CA PRO A 118 11.28 -0.06 -11.87
C PRO A 118 11.32 0.56 -10.48
N LEU A 119 12.39 1.29 -10.16
CA LEU A 119 12.55 1.85 -8.82
C LEU A 119 11.68 3.08 -8.59
N TRP A 120 11.27 3.77 -9.66
CA TRP A 120 10.47 4.99 -9.58
C TRP A 120 9.04 4.77 -9.07
N ILE A 121 8.47 3.58 -9.27
CA ILE A 121 7.10 3.27 -8.84
C ILE A 121 7.05 2.70 -7.42
N ILE A 122 8.16 2.17 -6.90
CA ILE A 122 8.23 1.57 -5.55
C ILE A 122 7.72 2.52 -4.45
N PRO A 123 8.03 3.83 -4.46
CA PRO A 123 7.51 4.73 -3.44
C PRO A 123 6.00 4.97 -3.50
N ALA A 124 5.32 4.65 -4.62
CA ALA A 124 3.87 4.73 -4.73
C ALA A 124 3.15 3.62 -3.91
N TRP A 125 3.79 2.48 -3.73
CA TRP A 125 3.21 1.33 -3.02
C TRP A 125 2.86 1.61 -1.55
N PRO A 126 3.68 2.30 -0.74
CA PRO A 126 3.29 2.77 0.59
C PRO A 126 2.03 3.65 0.61
N ILE A 127 1.90 4.56 -0.35
CA ILE A 127 0.77 5.50 -0.46
C ILE A 127 -0.51 4.72 -0.78
N ALA A 128 -0.43 3.77 -1.72
CA ALA A 128 -1.53 2.86 -2.06
C ALA A 128 -1.90 1.99 -0.86
N SER A 129 -0.92 1.41 -0.16
CA SER A 129 -1.14 0.55 1.00
C SER A 129 -1.87 1.29 2.13
N LEU A 130 -1.49 2.53 2.43
CA LEU A 130 -2.19 3.36 3.42
C LEU A 130 -3.60 3.72 2.95
N SER A 131 -3.77 4.10 1.68
CA SER A 131 -5.08 4.42 1.12
C SER A 131 -6.04 3.23 1.19
N ILE A 132 -5.56 2.02 0.89
CA ILE A 132 -6.32 0.77 1.00
C ILE A 132 -6.68 0.47 2.46
N ASP A 133 -5.78 0.69 3.42
CA ASP A 133 -6.10 0.55 4.84
C ASP A 133 -7.25 1.49 5.25
N ARG A 134 -7.25 2.74 4.78
CA ARG A 134 -8.34 3.69 5.06
C ARG A 134 -9.65 3.30 4.39
N LEU A 135 -9.61 2.85 3.14
CA LEU A 135 -10.78 2.31 2.44
C LEU A 135 -11.34 1.08 3.18
N PHE A 136 -10.46 0.17 3.61
CA PHE A 136 -10.84 -0.97 4.45
C PHE A 136 -11.56 -0.51 5.72
N GLN A 137 -11.03 0.48 6.46
CA GLN A 137 -11.69 1.00 7.66
C GLN A 137 -13.09 1.55 7.36
N LEU A 138 -13.26 2.29 6.26
CA LEU A 138 -14.55 2.83 5.83
C LEU A 138 -15.55 1.70 5.47
N LEU A 139 -15.09 0.69 4.74
CA LEU A 139 -15.91 -0.49 4.40
C LEU A 139 -16.25 -1.33 5.63
N ASN A 140 -15.32 -1.45 6.58
CA ASN A 140 -15.53 -2.23 7.79
C ASN A 140 -16.64 -1.62 8.66
N VAL A 141 -16.66 -0.30 8.85
CA VAL A 141 -17.73 0.38 9.57
C VAL A 141 -19.11 0.16 8.92
N LYS A 142 -19.17 0.16 7.58
CA LYS A 142 -20.44 -0.04 6.85
C LYS A 142 -20.91 -1.49 6.81
N SER A 143 -20.04 -2.46 7.12
CA SER A 143 -20.35 -3.88 6.97
C SER A 143 -20.86 -4.55 8.25
N ASP A 144 -21.04 -3.82 9.35
CA ASP A 144 -21.49 -4.40 10.63
C ASP A 144 -22.88 -5.01 10.57
N GLN A 145 -23.68 -4.63 9.57
CA GLN A 145 -25.03 -5.16 9.35
C GLN A 145 -25.06 -6.42 8.48
N ILE A 146 -23.94 -6.81 7.88
CA ILE A 146 -23.89 -7.94 6.93
C ILE A 146 -23.62 -9.25 7.70
N PRO A 147 -24.45 -10.29 7.53
CA PRO A 147 -24.26 -11.58 8.19
C PRO A 147 -22.90 -12.23 7.89
N SER A 148 -22.29 -12.84 8.92
CA SER A 148 -20.99 -13.53 8.82
C SER A 148 -20.98 -14.65 7.77
N LYS A 149 -22.11 -15.34 7.58
CA LYS A 149 -22.26 -16.41 6.58
C LYS A 149 -22.06 -15.91 5.15
N ILE A 150 -22.49 -14.68 4.85
CA ILE A 150 -22.27 -14.06 3.54
C ILE A 150 -20.78 -13.85 3.31
N PHE A 151 -20.05 -13.32 4.31
CA PHE A 151 -18.60 -13.17 4.21
C PHE A 151 -17.88 -14.48 4.00
N GLN A 152 -18.28 -15.56 4.68
CA GLN A 152 -17.67 -16.87 4.54
C GLN A 152 -17.88 -17.47 3.14
N ILE A 153 -19.09 -17.40 2.60
CA ILE A 153 -19.39 -17.89 1.25
C ILE A 153 -18.66 -17.04 0.21
N SER A 154 -18.79 -15.72 0.28
CA SER A 154 -18.14 -14.79 -0.64
C SER A 154 -16.62 -14.94 -0.62
N TYR A 155 -16.03 -15.17 0.56
CA TYR A 155 -14.60 -15.46 0.69
C TYR A 155 -14.19 -16.65 -0.18
N TRP A 156 -14.82 -17.81 0.01
CA TRP A 156 -14.41 -19.01 -0.73
C TRP A 156 -14.66 -18.88 -2.23
N VAL A 157 -15.78 -18.27 -2.64
CA VAL A 157 -16.09 -18.04 -4.06
C VAL A 157 -15.05 -17.10 -4.68
N ILE A 158 -14.79 -15.94 -4.07
CA ILE A 158 -13.93 -14.91 -4.65
C ILE A 158 -12.47 -15.35 -4.66
N PHE A 159 -11.95 -15.88 -3.55
CA PHE A 159 -10.54 -16.25 -3.48
C PHE A 159 -10.21 -17.50 -4.30
N THR A 160 -11.11 -18.49 -4.35
CA THR A 160 -10.92 -19.66 -5.24
C THR A 160 -11.02 -19.24 -6.70
N GLY A 161 -12.02 -18.41 -7.05
CA GLY A 161 -12.15 -17.87 -8.40
C GLY A 161 -10.94 -17.05 -8.83
N PHE A 162 -10.42 -16.20 -7.94
CA PHE A 162 -9.17 -15.48 -8.15
C PHE A 162 -7.99 -16.43 -8.40
N TYR A 163 -7.83 -17.48 -7.59
CA TYR A 163 -6.71 -18.41 -7.74
C TYR A 163 -6.75 -19.19 -9.06
N ILE A 164 -7.95 -19.66 -9.46
CA ILE A 164 -8.15 -20.31 -10.76
C ILE A 164 -7.77 -19.35 -11.90
N TYR A 165 -8.23 -18.09 -11.80
CA TYR A 165 -7.92 -17.08 -12.82
C TYR A 165 -6.44 -16.68 -12.82
N MET A 166 -5.79 -16.66 -11.65
CA MET A 166 -4.35 -16.47 -11.51
C MET A 166 -3.58 -17.57 -12.24
N LEU A 167 -3.95 -18.84 -12.06
CA LEU A 167 -3.31 -19.96 -12.76
C LEU A 167 -3.39 -19.83 -14.28
N TYR A 168 -4.56 -19.41 -14.79
CA TYR A 168 -4.73 -19.13 -16.22
C TYR A 168 -3.84 -17.98 -16.70
N PHE A 169 -3.82 -16.86 -15.96
CA PHE A 169 -3.05 -15.67 -16.31
C PHE A 169 -1.53 -15.92 -16.25
N VAL A 170 -1.04 -16.62 -15.23
CA VAL A 170 0.41 -16.84 -15.06
C VAL A 170 0.92 -18.06 -15.81
N TRP A 171 0.03 -18.80 -16.50
CA TRP A 171 0.36 -20.03 -17.23
C TRP A 171 1.62 -19.91 -18.11
N PRO A 172 1.84 -18.81 -18.87
CA PRO A 172 3.02 -18.68 -19.71
C PRO A 172 4.35 -18.57 -18.95
N THR A 173 4.30 -18.37 -17.63
CA THR A 173 5.45 -18.06 -16.77
C THR A 173 5.65 -19.11 -15.67
N LEU A 174 5.01 -20.28 -15.78
CA LEU A 174 5.11 -21.34 -14.77
C LEU A 174 6.52 -21.93 -14.64
N ASP A 175 7.39 -21.72 -15.62
CA ASP A 175 8.82 -22.06 -15.57
C ASP A 175 9.63 -21.10 -14.68
N LYS A 176 9.06 -19.95 -14.30
CA LYS A 176 9.75 -18.94 -13.49
C LYS A 176 9.57 -19.18 -12.00
N SER A 177 10.68 -19.18 -11.26
CA SER A 177 10.69 -19.39 -9.81
C SER A 177 9.82 -18.37 -9.04
N LEU A 178 9.80 -17.10 -9.48
CA LEU A 178 8.98 -16.06 -8.85
C LEU A 178 7.47 -16.31 -9.04
N THR A 179 7.05 -16.84 -10.18
CA THR A 179 5.65 -17.24 -10.41
C THR A 179 5.25 -18.42 -9.52
N ILE A 180 6.11 -19.43 -9.41
CA ILE A 180 5.87 -20.57 -8.51
C ILE A 180 5.74 -20.09 -7.06
N MET A 181 6.63 -19.18 -6.62
CA MET A 181 6.57 -18.59 -5.29
C MET A 181 5.28 -17.79 -5.09
N ALA A 182 4.87 -16.97 -6.05
CA ALA A 182 3.62 -16.21 -5.99
C ALA A 182 2.39 -17.12 -5.87
N LEU A 183 2.34 -18.21 -6.64
CA LEU A 183 1.27 -19.20 -6.58
C LEU A 183 1.22 -19.91 -5.22
N PHE A 184 2.37 -20.31 -4.68
CA PHE A 184 2.45 -20.94 -3.37
C PHE A 184 1.99 -19.98 -2.25
N LEU A 185 2.47 -18.73 -2.27
CA LEU A 185 2.09 -17.72 -1.28
C LEU A 185 0.60 -17.39 -1.37
N CYS A 186 0.03 -17.26 -2.56
CA CYS A 186 -1.41 -17.04 -2.72
C CYS A 186 -2.22 -18.23 -2.20
N ALA A 187 -1.85 -19.46 -2.56
CA ALA A 187 -2.50 -20.66 -2.05
C ALA A 187 -2.44 -20.73 -0.52
N PHE A 188 -1.25 -20.51 0.05
CA PHE A 188 -1.05 -20.47 1.50
C PHE A 188 -1.98 -19.44 2.18
N LEU A 189 -2.06 -18.23 1.63
CA LEU A 189 -2.89 -17.16 2.19
C LEU A 189 -4.39 -17.48 2.13
N ILE A 190 -4.83 -18.13 1.05
CA ILE A 190 -6.23 -18.55 0.82
C ILE A 190 -6.62 -19.71 1.73
N LEU A 191 -5.74 -20.69 1.92
CA LEU A 191 -6.04 -21.90 2.69
C LEU A 191 -5.91 -21.72 4.20
N THR A 192 -5.33 -20.61 4.68
CA THR A 192 -5.08 -20.38 6.12
C THR A 192 -5.84 -19.18 6.71
N PRO A 193 -7.14 -18.94 6.39
CA PRO A 193 -7.82 -17.70 6.72
C PRO A 193 -7.79 -17.38 8.22
N VAL A 194 -7.41 -16.16 8.58
CA VAL A 194 -7.44 -15.67 9.98
C VAL A 194 -8.70 -14.86 10.27
N ASN A 195 -9.15 -14.05 9.31
CA ASN A 195 -10.40 -13.30 9.41
C ASN A 195 -10.96 -13.07 8.00
N GLN A 196 -11.95 -13.88 7.61
CA GLN A 196 -12.51 -13.86 6.26
C GLN A 196 -13.17 -12.52 5.91
N ARG A 197 -13.86 -11.88 6.87
CA ARG A 197 -14.45 -10.55 6.67
C ARG A 197 -13.37 -9.52 6.38
N ALA A 198 -12.33 -9.45 7.21
CA ALA A 198 -11.24 -8.50 7.01
C ALA A 198 -10.52 -8.75 5.68
N MET A 199 -10.18 -10.01 5.37
CA MET A 199 -9.54 -10.37 4.10
C MET A 199 -10.41 -9.98 2.89
N LEU A 200 -11.72 -10.23 2.93
CA LEU A 200 -12.61 -9.87 1.82
C LEU A 200 -12.72 -8.35 1.65
N LEU A 201 -12.88 -7.61 2.74
CA LEU A 201 -12.98 -6.15 2.68
C LEU A 201 -11.66 -5.49 2.24
N THR A 202 -10.52 -6.02 2.68
CA THR A 202 -9.19 -5.60 2.21
C THR A 202 -9.02 -5.93 0.72
N PHE A 203 -9.46 -7.10 0.27
CA PHE A 203 -9.45 -7.48 -1.14
C PHE A 203 -10.29 -6.49 -1.96
N ILE A 204 -11.52 -6.21 -1.55
CA ILE A 204 -12.41 -5.24 -2.23
C ILE A 204 -11.80 -3.84 -2.26
N ALA A 205 -11.24 -3.37 -1.14
CA ALA A 205 -10.56 -2.06 -1.07
C ALA A 205 -9.35 -2.00 -2.02
N GLY A 206 -8.53 -3.06 -2.03
CA GLY A 206 -7.37 -3.19 -2.89
C GLY A 206 -7.74 -3.23 -4.37
N SER A 207 -8.70 -4.06 -4.76
CA SER A 207 -9.18 -4.14 -6.15
C SER A 207 -9.87 -2.84 -6.59
N GLY A 208 -10.61 -2.18 -5.68
CA GLY A 208 -11.27 -0.91 -5.96
C GLY A 208 -10.28 0.21 -6.28
N LEU A 209 -9.23 0.37 -5.46
CA LEU A 209 -8.16 1.33 -5.77
C LEU A 209 -7.33 0.88 -6.98
N GLY A 210 -7.00 -0.42 -7.04
CA GLY A 210 -6.24 -1.05 -8.12
C GLY A 210 -6.87 -0.88 -9.49
N TYR A 211 -8.20 -0.89 -9.60
CA TYR A 211 -8.90 -0.60 -10.85
C TYR A 211 -8.49 0.75 -11.45
N PHE A 212 -8.50 1.82 -10.65
CA PHE A 212 -8.15 3.15 -11.14
C PHE A 212 -6.65 3.28 -11.43
N LEU A 213 -5.79 2.65 -10.61
CA LEU A 213 -4.35 2.64 -10.83
C LEU A 213 -3.97 1.92 -12.12
N GLU A 214 -4.55 0.73 -12.35
CA GLU A 214 -4.34 -0.05 -13.58
C GLU A 214 -4.94 0.65 -14.79
N LEU A 215 -6.14 1.22 -14.67
CA LEU A 215 -6.76 1.98 -15.74
C LEU A 215 -5.86 3.15 -16.16
N TRP A 216 -5.32 3.89 -15.19
CA TRP A 216 -4.38 4.96 -15.49
C TRP A 216 -3.11 4.41 -16.15
N GLY A 217 -2.38 3.50 -15.51
CA GLY A 217 -1.09 3.05 -16.02
C GLY A 217 -1.15 2.39 -17.39
N THR A 218 -2.18 1.58 -17.65
CA THR A 218 -2.32 0.86 -18.93
C THR A 218 -2.90 1.72 -20.05
N THR A 219 -3.74 2.72 -19.76
CA THR A 219 -4.19 3.67 -20.81
C THR A 219 -3.13 4.69 -21.22
N ARG A 220 -2.15 4.98 -20.35
CA ARG A 220 -1.03 5.88 -20.63
C ARG A 220 0.24 5.14 -21.05
N TYR A 221 0.17 3.81 -21.22
CA TYR A 221 1.31 2.96 -21.54
C TYR A 221 2.48 3.10 -20.55
N CYS A 222 2.20 3.50 -19.30
CA CYS A 222 3.21 3.50 -18.23
C CYS A 222 3.71 2.07 -18.00
N TRP A 223 2.79 1.10 -18.05
CA TRP A 223 3.10 -0.32 -18.17
C TRP A 223 2.11 -1.01 -19.09
N THR A 224 2.50 -2.16 -19.61
CA THR A 224 1.68 -3.00 -20.49
C THR A 224 1.85 -4.45 -20.09
N TYR A 225 0.72 -5.15 -19.93
CA TYR A 225 0.71 -6.58 -19.66
C TYR A 225 0.85 -7.39 -20.95
N TYR A 226 1.35 -8.61 -20.85
CA TYR A 226 1.48 -9.51 -22.01
C TYR A 226 0.14 -9.81 -22.72
N THR A 227 -0.99 -9.57 -22.04
CA THR A 227 -2.35 -9.72 -22.58
C THR A 227 -2.86 -8.50 -23.35
N PHE A 228 -2.16 -7.36 -23.29
CA PHE A 228 -2.57 -6.08 -23.89
C PHE A 228 -3.95 -5.55 -23.44
N GLN A 229 -4.46 -6.01 -22.29
CA GLN A 229 -5.73 -5.55 -21.73
C GLN A 229 -5.58 -4.24 -20.95
N THR A 230 -6.63 -3.42 -20.97
CA THR A 230 -6.66 -2.07 -20.36
C THR A 230 -8.00 -1.80 -19.65
N PRO A 231 -8.05 -1.82 -18.30
CA PRO A 231 -7.12 -2.50 -17.41
C PRO A 231 -7.29 -4.03 -17.49
N PRO A 232 -6.24 -4.84 -17.28
CA PRO A 232 -6.38 -6.28 -17.18
C PRO A 232 -7.17 -6.64 -15.93
N PHE A 233 -8.23 -7.43 -16.07
CA PHE A 233 -9.05 -7.82 -14.93
C PHE A 233 -8.23 -8.56 -13.86
N PHE A 234 -7.24 -9.35 -14.28
CA PHE A 234 -6.34 -10.05 -13.37
C PHE A 234 -5.56 -9.08 -12.50
N ALA A 235 -4.96 -8.06 -13.10
CA ALA A 235 -4.15 -7.06 -12.41
C ALA A 235 -4.98 -6.34 -11.33
N VAL A 236 -6.21 -5.95 -11.67
CA VAL A 236 -7.15 -5.33 -10.73
C VAL A 236 -7.39 -6.24 -9.53
N MET A 237 -7.65 -7.52 -9.75
CA MET A 237 -7.85 -8.50 -8.66
C MET A 237 -6.56 -8.82 -7.90
N ALA A 238 -5.40 -8.77 -8.57
CA ALA A 238 -4.09 -8.97 -7.97
C ALA A 238 -3.75 -7.86 -6.97
N HIS A 239 -4.15 -6.60 -7.22
CA HIS A 239 -4.06 -5.53 -6.21
C HIS A 239 -4.85 -5.85 -4.95
N GLY A 240 -6.04 -6.44 -5.09
CA GLY A 240 -6.84 -6.95 -3.97
C GLY A 240 -6.08 -8.03 -3.17
N MET A 241 -5.50 -9.01 -3.86
CA MET A 241 -4.75 -10.07 -3.20
C MET A 241 -3.45 -9.57 -2.55
N ALA A 242 -2.74 -8.65 -3.20
CA ALA A 242 -1.56 -7.99 -2.67
C ALA A 242 -1.88 -7.24 -1.37
N ALA A 243 -2.98 -6.49 -1.35
CA ALA A 243 -3.46 -5.81 -0.15
C ALA A 243 -3.73 -6.79 1.01
N VAL A 244 -4.33 -7.96 0.71
CA VAL A 244 -4.56 -9.01 1.71
C VAL A 244 -3.26 -9.57 2.26
N ALA A 245 -2.26 -9.79 1.38
CA ALA A 245 -0.92 -10.23 1.79
C ALA A 245 -0.25 -9.19 2.69
N PHE A 246 -0.30 -7.92 2.33
CA PHE A 246 0.28 -6.84 3.13
C PHE A 246 -0.40 -6.72 4.49
N TRP A 247 -1.73 -6.76 4.51
CA TRP A 247 -2.50 -6.75 5.75
C TRP A 247 -2.11 -7.91 6.67
N ARG A 248 -1.95 -9.13 6.13
CA ARG A 248 -1.48 -10.30 6.89
C ARG A 248 -0.11 -10.10 7.51
N VAL A 249 0.84 -9.56 6.75
CA VAL A 249 2.19 -9.27 7.25
C VAL A 249 2.15 -8.20 8.35
N VAL A 250 1.32 -7.16 8.19
CA VAL A 250 1.12 -6.15 9.24
C VAL A 250 0.53 -6.76 10.52
N GLN A 251 -0.42 -7.70 10.41
CA GLN A 251 -0.94 -8.42 11.58
C GLN A 251 0.17 -9.21 12.29
N LEU A 252 1.03 -9.91 11.54
CA LEU A 252 2.18 -10.61 12.11
C LEU A 252 3.11 -9.63 12.83
N PHE A 253 3.42 -8.49 12.21
CA PHE A 253 4.25 -7.46 12.83
C PHE A 253 3.68 -7.01 14.19
N ARG A 254 2.37 -6.78 14.26
CA ARG A 254 1.66 -6.40 15.50
C ARG A 254 1.69 -7.50 16.57
N ILE A 255 1.63 -8.77 16.18
CA ILE A 255 1.75 -9.90 17.11
C ILE A 255 3.16 -9.95 17.73
N PHE A 256 4.20 -9.62 16.96
CA PHE A 256 5.59 -9.64 17.43
C PHE A 256 6.04 -8.34 18.12
N GLU A 257 5.36 -7.21 17.88
CA GLU A 257 5.70 -5.90 18.45
C GLU A 257 5.93 -5.90 19.98
N PRO A 258 5.09 -6.53 20.84
CA PRO A 258 5.31 -6.54 22.28
C PRO A 258 6.58 -7.30 22.68
N LYS A 259 6.93 -8.37 21.93
CA LYS A 259 8.14 -9.16 22.18
C LYS A 259 9.38 -8.37 21.77
N SER A 260 9.34 -7.72 20.61
CA SER A 260 10.42 -6.86 20.11
C SER A 260 10.70 -5.69 21.05
N ASN A 261 9.65 -5.03 21.57
CA ASN A 261 9.80 -3.92 22.52
C ASN A 261 10.43 -4.37 23.84
N LYS A 262 10.03 -5.54 24.38
CA LYS A 262 10.67 -6.10 25.58
C LYS A 262 12.14 -6.46 25.35
N LEU A 263 12.47 -7.02 24.19
CA LEU A 263 13.85 -7.36 23.81
C LEU A 263 14.72 -6.09 23.67
N LEU A 264 14.21 -5.07 22.98
CA LEU A 264 14.91 -3.80 22.78
C LEU A 264 15.16 -3.09 24.10
N GLN A 265 14.16 -3.05 24.99
CA GLN A 265 14.31 -2.49 26.34
C GLN A 265 15.36 -3.26 27.16
N LYS A 266 15.43 -4.59 27.03
CA LYS A 266 16.45 -5.42 27.68
C LYS A 266 17.85 -5.05 27.15
N MET A 267 18.03 -4.98 25.83
CA MET A 267 19.32 -4.59 25.22
C MET A 267 19.76 -3.19 25.63
N LEU A 268 18.86 -2.20 25.60
CA LEU A 268 19.16 -0.82 26.00
C LEU A 268 19.53 -0.74 27.49
N LYS A 269 18.84 -1.48 28.36
CA LYS A 269 19.21 -1.58 29.79
C LYS A 269 20.58 -2.23 29.99
N THR A 270 20.88 -3.31 29.26
CA THR A 270 22.20 -3.97 29.32
C THR A 270 23.32 -3.04 28.87
N ASN A 271 23.08 -2.23 27.82
CA ASN A 271 24.08 -1.29 27.31
C ASN A 271 24.30 -0.10 28.27
N LYS A 272 23.22 0.39 28.91
CA LYS A 272 23.30 1.45 29.94
C LYS A 272 24.07 0.97 31.19
N ASN A 273 23.88 -0.29 31.59
CA ASN A 273 24.62 -0.90 32.70
C ASN A 273 26.11 -1.11 32.38
N LYS A 274 26.44 -1.55 31.16
CA LYS A 274 27.85 -1.64 30.70
C LYS A 274 28.55 -0.28 30.72
N LYS A 275 27.87 0.78 30.24
CA LYS A 275 28.42 2.15 30.24
C LYS A 275 28.65 2.69 31.67
N LYS A 276 27.72 2.41 32.59
CA LYS A 276 27.86 2.78 34.01
C LYS A 276 29.01 2.04 34.70
N HIS A 277 29.23 0.77 34.38
CA HIS A 277 30.33 -0.03 34.94
C HIS A 277 31.71 0.39 34.41
N SER A 278 31.79 0.79 33.14
CA SER A 278 33.02 1.33 32.52
C SER A 278 33.42 2.69 33.11
N LEU A 279 32.46 3.59 33.32
CA LEU A 279 32.70 4.90 33.95
C LEU A 279 33.19 4.74 35.41
N LYS A 280 32.61 3.79 36.17
CA LYS A 280 33.06 3.50 37.53
C LYS A 280 34.51 2.98 37.58
N LYS A 281 34.91 2.13 36.62
CA LYS A 281 36.31 1.66 36.48
C LYS A 281 37.28 2.78 36.09
N LEU A 282 36.85 3.75 35.28
CA LEU A 282 37.70 4.91 34.92
C LEU A 282 37.89 5.88 36.09
N CYS A 283 36.85 6.13 36.90
CA CYS A 283 36.98 6.97 38.10
C CYS A 283 37.88 6.34 39.17
N LEU A 284 37.80 5.02 39.35
CA LEU A 284 38.67 4.30 40.31
C LEU A 284 40.14 4.25 39.87
N LYS A 285 40.44 4.43 38.58
CA LYS A 285 41.82 4.46 38.05
C LYS A 285 42.48 5.84 38.06
N LYS A 286 41.73 6.91 38.33
CA LYS A 286 42.24 8.29 38.36
C LYS A 286 42.41 8.86 39.78
N GLY A 287 42.10 8.08 40.81
CA GLY A 287 42.17 8.49 42.22
C GLY A 287 43.14 7.66 43.07
N GLY A 288 44.11 6.99 42.46
CA GLY A 288 45.18 6.24 43.12
C GLY A 288 46.53 6.65 42.57
#